data_AF-A0A6G9D491-F1
#
_entry.id   AF-A0A6G9D491-F1
#
_cell.length_a   1.000
_cell.length_b   1.000
_cell.length_c   1.000
_cell.angle_alpha   90.00
_cell.angle_beta   90.00
_cell.angle_gamma   90.00
#
_symmetry.space_group_name_H-M   'P 1'
#
loop_
_entity.id
_entity.type
_entity.pdbx_description
1 polymer ?
#
loop_
_entity_poly.entity_id
_entity_poly.type
_entity_poly.pdbx_seq_one_letter_code
_entity_poly.pdbx_strand_id
1 'polypeptide(L)'
;MARLDFDKLNSEIRYLMFSVFQVEPGVLGDDREAAVKDARLFFEGLEDKGVVVRGIYDVAGLRADADFMIWTHAATIEELQAAYADFRRTTVLGQASAPIWSNSAVHRPAEFNKSHVPSFIAGEDPGDYICVYPFVRSYECTCSPTRSVARCSPITVWLLVRTRTFAPTRSRPSPWGTTSGFSRSKHPSSFVSSI
;
A
#
# COMPACT_ATOMS: atom_id res chain seq x y z
N MET A 1 -0.14 24.38 11.02
CA MET A 1 0.63 23.29 10.36
C MET A 1 1.69 23.97 9.51
N ALA A 2 2.93 23.50 9.54
CA ALA A 2 3.96 24.02 8.64
C ALA A 2 3.50 23.82 7.19
N ARG A 3 3.69 24.83 6.34
CA ARG A 3 3.35 24.76 4.92
C ARG A 3 4.24 23.69 4.27
N LEU A 4 3.64 22.75 3.54
CA LEU A 4 4.40 21.73 2.80
C LEU A 4 5.28 22.39 1.75
N ASP A 5 6.53 21.93 1.66
CA ASP A 5 7.45 22.29 0.59
C ASP A 5 7.18 21.40 -0.62
N PHE A 6 6.28 21.86 -1.49
CA PHE A 6 5.87 21.09 -2.67
C PHE A 6 6.99 20.94 -3.70
N ASP A 7 7.97 21.83 -3.75
CA ASP A 7 9.08 21.71 -4.71
C ASP A 7 9.97 20.53 -4.33
N LYS A 8 10.29 20.41 -3.04
CA LYS A 8 11.01 19.24 -2.50
C LYS A 8 10.22 17.95 -2.75
N LEU A 9 8.94 17.90 -2.40
CA LEU A 9 8.09 16.71 -2.56
C LEU A 9 7.89 16.31 -4.03
N ASN A 10 7.85 17.28 -4.95
CA ASN A 10 7.75 17.01 -6.38
C ASN A 10 9.07 16.53 -6.99
N SER A 11 10.22 16.91 -6.41
CA SER A 11 11.54 16.46 -6.86
C SER A 11 11.90 15.04 -6.41
N GLU A 12 11.18 14.49 -5.43
CA GLU A 12 11.41 13.15 -4.92
C GLU A 12 11.06 12.08 -5.97
N ILE A 13 12.00 11.19 -6.27
CA ILE A 13 11.73 10.00 -7.07
C ILE A 13 11.37 8.88 -6.10
N ARG A 14 10.13 8.40 -6.20
CA ARG A 14 9.67 7.29 -5.39
C ARG A 14 8.83 6.34 -6.22
N TYR A 15 9.19 5.07 -6.18
CA TYR A 15 8.44 3.99 -6.78
C TYR A 15 7.49 3.41 -5.74
N LEU A 16 6.33 2.98 -6.19
CA LEU A 16 5.38 2.22 -5.39
C LEU A 16 4.98 0.95 -6.12
N MET A 17 4.65 -0.08 -5.36
CA MET A 17 4.14 -1.35 -5.86
C MET A 17 2.95 -1.78 -5.01
N PHE A 18 1.87 -2.17 -5.69
CA PHE A 18 0.73 -2.87 -5.10
C PHE A 18 0.81 -4.32 -5.55
N SER A 19 0.95 -5.25 -4.61
CA SER A 19 1.06 -6.68 -4.85
C SER A 19 -0.11 -7.40 -4.19
N VAL A 20 -0.92 -8.08 -5.00
CA VAL A 20 -2.13 -8.79 -4.56
C VAL A 20 -1.95 -10.29 -4.72
N PHE A 21 -2.35 -11.01 -3.69
CA PHE A 21 -2.15 -12.44 -3.56
C PHE A 21 -3.44 -13.15 -3.17
N GLN A 22 -3.53 -14.39 -3.61
CA GLN A 22 -4.52 -15.37 -3.18
C GLN A 22 -3.79 -16.46 -2.40
N VAL A 23 -4.29 -16.83 -1.23
CA VAL A 23 -3.73 -17.94 -0.45
C VAL A 23 -4.31 -19.25 -0.96
N GLU A 24 -3.44 -20.23 -1.15
CA GLU A 24 -3.85 -21.55 -1.57
C GLU A 24 -4.54 -22.29 -0.41
N PRO A 25 -5.82 -22.67 -0.56
CA PRO A 25 -6.57 -23.32 0.52
C PRO A 25 -5.90 -24.62 0.98
N GLY A 26 -5.75 -24.77 2.29
CA GLY A 26 -5.16 -25.96 2.91
C GLY A 26 -3.64 -25.99 2.98
N VAL A 27 -2.91 -25.05 2.37
CA VAL A 27 -1.43 -25.03 2.40
C VAL A 27 -0.90 -24.53 3.75
N LEU A 28 -1.50 -23.49 4.33
CA LEU A 28 -1.05 -22.93 5.61
C LEU A 28 -1.47 -23.75 6.84
N GLY A 29 -2.45 -24.65 6.70
CA GLY A 29 -3.04 -25.37 7.82
C GLY A 29 -3.74 -24.47 8.85
N ASP A 30 -4.12 -25.07 9.99
CA ASP A 30 -4.80 -24.38 11.08
C ASP A 30 -3.84 -23.65 12.04
N ASP A 31 -2.63 -24.21 12.24
CA ASP A 31 -1.58 -23.58 13.03
C ASP A 31 -0.72 -22.64 12.17
N ARG A 32 -1.03 -21.35 12.26
CA ARG A 32 -0.41 -20.30 11.45
C ARG A 32 0.67 -19.51 12.20
N GLU A 33 1.02 -19.89 13.44
CA GLU A 33 1.92 -19.09 14.28
C GLU A 33 3.32 -18.93 13.65
N ALA A 34 3.84 -19.99 13.06
CA ALA A 34 5.12 -19.96 12.37
C ALA A 34 5.09 -19.03 11.14
N ALA A 35 4.04 -19.11 10.31
CA ALA A 35 3.88 -18.26 9.13
C ALA A 35 3.72 -16.78 9.50
N VAL A 36 2.97 -16.49 10.57
CA VAL A 36 2.83 -15.14 11.13
C VAL A 36 4.20 -14.58 11.55
N LYS A 37 4.97 -15.37 12.31
CA LYS A 37 6.28 -14.94 12.83
C LYS A 37 7.27 -14.69 11.70
N ASP A 38 7.33 -15.59 10.74
CA ASP A 38 8.21 -15.49 9.58
C ASP A 38 7.89 -14.27 8.70
N ALA A 39 6.61 -14.09 8.34
CA ALA A 39 6.17 -12.91 7.58
C ALA A 39 6.46 -11.60 8.32
N ARG A 40 6.28 -11.57 9.65
CA ARG A 40 6.61 -10.41 10.47
C ARG A 40 8.09 -10.06 10.40
N LEU A 41 8.98 -11.03 10.59
CA LEU A 41 10.42 -10.82 10.52
C LEU A 41 10.83 -10.33 9.13
N PHE A 42 10.22 -10.89 8.08
CA PHE A 42 10.44 -10.44 6.71
C PHE A 42 10.08 -8.96 6.52
N PHE A 43 8.88 -8.54 6.93
CA PHE A 43 8.45 -7.15 6.74
C PHE A 43 9.21 -6.15 7.62
N GLU A 44 9.55 -6.52 8.86
CA GLU A 44 10.39 -5.68 9.73
C GLU A 44 11.79 -5.47 9.11
N GLY A 45 12.35 -6.48 8.45
CA GLY A 45 13.66 -6.39 7.78
C GLY A 45 13.67 -5.65 6.43
N LEU A 46 12.52 -5.22 5.90
CA LEU A 46 12.47 -4.49 4.63
C LEU A 46 12.94 -3.04 4.75
N GLU A 47 12.80 -2.43 5.94
CA GLU A 47 13.23 -1.05 6.18
C GLU A 47 14.75 -0.91 6.00
N ASP A 48 15.52 -1.89 6.48
CA ASP A 48 16.98 -1.97 6.31
C ASP A 48 17.40 -2.11 4.83
N LYS A 49 16.48 -2.59 3.97
CA LYS A 49 16.66 -2.70 2.52
C LYS A 49 16.13 -1.49 1.75
N GLY A 50 15.73 -0.41 2.43
CA GLY A 50 15.19 0.81 1.81
C GLY A 50 13.74 0.69 1.32
N VAL A 51 13.04 -0.40 1.67
CA VAL A 51 11.65 -0.64 1.28
C VAL A 51 10.72 -0.36 2.44
N VAL A 52 9.76 0.53 2.23
CA VAL A 52 8.74 0.83 3.23
C VAL A 52 7.46 0.09 2.89
N VAL A 53 6.96 -0.69 3.84
CA VAL A 53 5.61 -1.27 3.78
C VAL A 53 4.63 -0.24 4.32
N ARG A 54 3.88 0.41 3.43
CA ARG A 54 2.88 1.41 3.82
C ARG A 54 1.62 0.78 4.41
N GLY A 55 1.25 -0.41 3.95
CA GLY A 55 0.12 -1.15 4.50
C GLY A 55 -0.02 -2.54 3.93
N ILE A 56 -0.63 -3.40 4.73
CA ILE A 56 -1.08 -4.74 4.34
C ILE A 56 -2.60 -4.77 4.57
N TYR A 57 -3.34 -5.18 3.55
CA TYR A 57 -4.78 -5.00 3.46
C TYR A 57 -5.47 -6.34 3.26
N ASP A 58 -6.53 -6.57 4.03
CA ASP A 58 -7.43 -7.71 3.89
C ASP A 58 -8.42 -7.39 2.77
N VAL A 59 -8.33 -8.10 1.65
CA VAL A 59 -9.23 -7.92 0.49
C VAL A 59 -10.13 -9.14 0.28
N ALA A 60 -10.07 -10.13 1.18
CA ALA A 60 -10.90 -11.32 1.12
C ALA A 60 -12.39 -10.93 1.09
N GLY A 61 -13.13 -11.52 0.17
CA GLY A 61 -14.56 -11.24 -0.03
C GLY A 61 -14.86 -9.91 -0.74
N LEU A 62 -13.86 -9.09 -1.09
CA LEU A 62 -14.04 -7.89 -1.91
C LEU A 62 -13.76 -8.13 -3.39
N ARG A 63 -12.94 -9.15 -3.68
CA ARG A 63 -12.62 -9.62 -5.03
C ARG A 63 -12.49 -11.15 -4.99
N ALA A 64 -12.99 -11.84 -6.01
CA ALA A 64 -13.15 -13.31 -5.98
C ALA A 64 -11.82 -14.10 -5.99
N ASP A 65 -10.76 -13.49 -6.50
CA ASP A 65 -9.45 -14.09 -6.74
C ASP A 65 -8.37 -13.48 -5.83
N ALA A 66 -8.71 -12.81 -4.73
CA ALA A 66 -7.71 -12.15 -3.89
C ALA A 66 -8.08 -12.16 -2.40
N ASP A 67 -7.09 -12.43 -1.57
CA ASP A 67 -7.23 -12.46 -0.10
C ASP A 67 -6.49 -11.30 0.56
N PHE A 68 -5.32 -10.92 0.04
CA PHE A 68 -4.58 -9.79 0.59
C PHE A 68 -3.82 -8.95 -0.44
N MET A 69 -3.55 -7.71 -0.04
CA MET A 69 -2.72 -6.76 -0.80
C MET A 69 -1.62 -6.18 0.08
N ILE A 70 -0.41 -6.07 -0.47
CA ILE A 70 0.73 -5.36 0.11
C ILE A 70 0.94 -4.07 -0.69
N TRP A 71 1.04 -2.94 0.00
CA TRP A 71 1.48 -1.67 -0.57
C TRP A 71 2.87 -1.32 -0.06
N THR A 72 3.85 -1.35 -0.96
CA THR A 72 5.24 -0.98 -0.69
C THR A 72 5.70 0.22 -1.51
N HIS A 73 6.67 0.98 -1.03
CA HIS A 73 7.34 2.03 -1.82
C HIS A 73 8.83 2.17 -1.44
N ALA A 74 9.65 2.52 -2.43
CA ALA A 74 11.11 2.62 -2.31
C ALA A 74 11.69 3.68 -3.25
N ALA A 75 12.99 3.95 -3.16
CA ALA A 75 13.68 4.92 -4.00
C ALA A 75 13.90 4.40 -5.44
N THR A 76 14.03 3.08 -5.59
CA THR A 76 14.24 2.38 -6.86
C THR A 76 13.19 1.30 -7.08
N ILE A 77 13.03 0.86 -8.34
CA ILE A 77 12.09 -0.23 -8.65
C ILE A 77 12.70 -1.59 -8.32
N GLU A 78 14.02 -1.71 -8.39
CA GLU A 78 14.79 -2.92 -8.13
C GLU A 78 14.66 -3.35 -6.67
N GLU A 79 14.67 -2.40 -5.73
CA GLU A 79 14.39 -2.65 -4.31
C GLU A 79 13.00 -3.31 -4.12
N LEU A 80 11.99 -2.80 -4.81
CA LEU A 80 10.62 -3.35 -4.75
C LEU A 80 10.53 -4.73 -5.40
N GLN A 81 11.20 -4.94 -6.54
CA GLN A 81 11.25 -6.23 -7.22
C GLN A 81 11.98 -7.28 -6.36
N ALA A 82 13.07 -6.91 -5.70
CA ALA A 82 13.80 -7.78 -4.78
C ALA A 82 12.94 -8.15 -3.58
N ALA A 83 12.27 -7.19 -2.95
CA ALA A 83 11.33 -7.44 -1.86
C ALA A 83 10.18 -8.36 -2.28
N TYR A 84 9.56 -8.11 -3.44
CA TYR A 84 8.49 -8.95 -3.98
C TYR A 84 8.97 -10.40 -4.24
N ALA A 85 10.14 -10.56 -4.85
CA ALA A 85 10.71 -11.88 -5.13
C ALA A 85 11.11 -12.62 -3.85
N ASP A 86 11.74 -11.94 -2.90
CA ASP A 86 12.13 -12.51 -1.61
C ASP A 86 10.91 -12.93 -0.79
N PHE A 87 9.85 -12.12 -0.76
CA PHE A 87 8.60 -12.47 -0.08
C PHE A 87 8.09 -13.83 -0.57
N ARG A 88 7.95 -13.98 -1.88
CA ARG A 88 7.43 -15.21 -2.51
C ARG A 88 8.37 -16.41 -2.34
N ARG A 89 9.68 -16.18 -2.31
CA ARG A 89 10.68 -17.24 -2.31
C ARG A 89 11.04 -17.72 -0.90
N THR A 90 11.04 -16.81 0.08
CA THR A 90 11.66 -17.06 1.39
C THR A 90 10.66 -17.16 2.52
N THR A 91 9.45 -16.60 2.36
CA THR A 91 8.46 -16.63 3.44
C THR A 91 7.46 -17.77 3.27
N VAL A 92 7.01 -18.34 4.38
CA VAL A 92 5.98 -19.39 4.38
C VAL A 92 4.68 -18.87 3.77
N LEU A 93 4.28 -17.64 4.13
CA LEU A 93 3.09 -17.00 3.58
C LEU A 93 3.21 -16.78 2.07
N GLY A 94 4.35 -16.26 1.60
CA GLY A 94 4.57 -16.01 0.18
C GLY A 94 4.64 -17.29 -0.66
N GLN A 95 5.18 -18.38 -0.11
CA GLN A 95 5.20 -19.69 -0.75
C GLN A 95 3.82 -20.35 -0.80
N ALA A 96 2.96 -20.08 0.18
CA ALA A 96 1.58 -20.53 0.23
C ALA A 96 0.60 -19.66 -0.58
N SER A 97 1.09 -18.65 -1.28
CA SER A 97 0.26 -17.68 -1.99
C SER A 97 0.56 -17.60 -3.49
N ALA A 98 -0.49 -17.60 -4.30
CA ALA A 98 -0.41 -17.29 -5.72
C ALA A 98 -0.41 -15.77 -5.95
N PRO A 99 0.48 -15.22 -6.80
CA PRO A 99 0.42 -13.82 -7.20
C PRO A 99 -0.70 -13.61 -8.23
N ILE A 100 -1.62 -12.69 -7.95
CA ILE A 100 -2.82 -12.47 -8.77
C ILE A 100 -2.66 -11.22 -9.61
N TRP A 101 -2.12 -10.19 -9.00
CA TRP A 101 -1.96 -8.90 -9.66
C TRP A 101 -0.81 -8.13 -9.01
N SER A 102 0.00 -7.47 -9.84
CA SER A 102 1.08 -6.60 -9.36
C SER A 102 1.17 -5.39 -10.26
N ASN A 103 1.12 -4.21 -9.66
CA ASN A 103 1.19 -2.94 -10.38
C ASN A 103 2.23 -2.05 -9.73
N SER A 104 3.08 -1.44 -10.57
CA SER A 104 4.09 -0.48 -10.13
C SER A 104 3.82 0.89 -10.74
N ALA A 105 4.17 1.93 -9.99
CA ALA A 105 4.09 3.31 -10.45
C ALA A 105 5.26 4.12 -9.89
N VAL A 106 5.54 5.27 -10.52
CA VAL A 106 6.55 6.23 -10.06
C VAL A 106 5.88 7.57 -9.81
N HIS A 107 6.20 8.19 -8.68
CA HIS A 107 5.76 9.55 -8.38
C HIS A 107 6.36 10.53 -9.40
N ARG A 108 5.49 11.41 -9.90
CA ARG A 108 5.84 12.52 -10.79
C ARG A 108 5.00 13.73 -10.41
N PRO A 109 5.54 14.96 -10.55
CA PRO A 109 4.79 16.18 -10.31
C PRO A 109 3.53 16.21 -11.18
N ALA A 110 2.40 16.59 -10.58
CA ALA A 110 1.16 16.76 -11.32
C ALA A 110 1.31 17.83 -12.42
N GLU A 111 0.58 17.66 -13.51
CA GLU A 111 0.68 18.50 -14.71
C GLU A 111 0.19 19.93 -14.44
N PHE A 112 -0.96 20.08 -13.76
CA PHE A 112 -1.63 21.37 -13.56
C PHE A 112 -1.37 21.97 -12.18
N ASN A 113 -1.73 21.22 -11.13
CA ASN A 113 -1.64 21.70 -9.76
C ASN A 113 -0.44 21.07 -9.07
N LYS A 114 0.68 21.79 -8.96
CA LYS A 114 1.89 21.30 -8.27
C LYS A 114 1.71 21.04 -6.78
N SER A 115 0.61 21.53 -6.18
CA SER A 115 0.24 21.21 -4.79
C SER A 115 -0.51 19.87 -4.66
N HIS A 116 -0.92 19.26 -5.77
CA HIS A 116 -1.57 17.94 -5.78
C HIS A 116 -0.50 16.85 -5.73
N VAL A 117 -0.16 16.43 -4.52
CA VAL A 117 0.82 15.37 -4.24
C VAL A 117 0.14 14.16 -3.60
N PRO A 118 0.63 12.93 -3.85
CA PRO A 118 0.08 11.75 -3.19
C PRO A 118 0.25 11.78 -1.66
N SER A 119 -0.75 11.27 -0.94
CA SER A 119 -0.76 11.17 0.53
C SER A 119 0.52 10.53 1.12
N PHE A 120 1.08 9.50 0.46
CA PHE A 120 2.31 8.85 0.91
C PHE A 120 3.59 9.68 0.71
N ILE A 121 3.60 10.57 -0.28
CA ILE A 121 4.69 11.54 -0.50
C ILE A 121 4.57 12.67 0.52
N ALA A 122 3.35 13.11 0.83
CA ALA A 122 3.09 14.11 1.86
C ALA A 122 3.37 13.61 3.30
N GLY A 123 3.69 12.33 3.48
CA GLY A 123 3.97 11.73 4.79
C GLY A 123 2.74 11.57 5.68
N GLU A 124 1.54 11.55 5.08
CA GLU A 124 0.31 11.29 5.83
C GLU A 124 0.24 9.83 6.25
N ASP A 125 -0.41 9.58 7.39
CA ASP A 125 -0.66 8.23 7.89
C ASP A 125 -1.54 7.45 6.88
N PRO A 126 -1.28 6.16 6.67
CA PRO A 126 -2.13 5.33 5.82
C PRO A 126 -3.55 5.29 6.41
N GLY A 127 -4.54 5.56 5.56
CA GLY A 127 -5.93 5.53 5.98
C GLY A 127 -6.38 4.12 6.33
N ASP A 128 -7.43 4.04 7.16
CA ASP A 128 -8.06 2.79 7.57
C ASP A 128 -8.75 2.06 6.42
N TYR A 129 -8.94 2.69 5.26
CA TYR A 129 -9.45 2.00 4.08
C TYR A 129 -8.73 2.41 2.79
N ILE A 130 -8.65 1.52 1.81
CA ILE A 130 -8.02 1.80 0.50
C ILE A 130 -8.82 1.24 -0.67
N CYS A 131 -8.65 1.85 -1.83
CA CYS A 131 -8.89 1.22 -3.12
C CYS A 131 -7.59 1.12 -3.87
N VAL A 132 -7.48 0.23 -4.85
CA VAL A 132 -6.52 0.48 -5.93
C VAL A 132 -7.16 0.11 -7.26
N TYR A 133 -7.02 0.97 -8.27
CA TYR A 133 -7.36 0.62 -9.64
C TYR A 133 -6.36 1.24 -10.63
N PRO A 134 -6.00 0.53 -11.71
CA PRO A 134 -5.21 1.09 -12.78
C PRO A 134 -6.07 2.02 -13.63
N PHE A 135 -5.48 3.08 -14.17
CA PHE A 135 -6.18 4.03 -15.02
C PHE A 135 -5.42 4.26 -16.32
N VAL A 136 -6.09 4.05 -17.46
CA VAL A 136 -5.57 4.32 -18.81
C VAL A 136 -6.43 5.41 -19.44
N ARG A 137 -5.79 6.49 -19.90
CA ARG A 137 -6.49 7.60 -20.58
C ARG A 137 -6.87 7.19 -22.00
N SER A 138 -7.95 7.80 -22.52
CA SER A 138 -8.28 7.70 -23.95
C SER A 138 -7.26 8.45 -24.81
N TYR A 139 -7.05 8.00 -26.05
CA TYR A 139 -6.09 8.61 -26.98
C TYR A 139 -6.36 10.11 -27.21
N GLU A 140 -7.63 10.51 -27.30
CA GLU A 140 -8.03 11.92 -27.53
C GLU A 140 -7.65 12.87 -26.39
N CYS A 141 -7.54 12.36 -25.15
CA CYS A 141 -7.19 13.17 -23.98
C CYS A 141 -5.75 13.72 -24.07
N THR A 142 -4.84 13.01 -24.74
CA THR A 142 -3.43 13.43 -24.94
C THR A 142 -3.20 14.33 -26.15
N CYS A 143 -4.17 14.44 -27.06
CA CYS A 143 -3.92 14.96 -28.42
C CYS A 143 -4.66 16.26 -28.78
N SER A 144 -5.44 16.87 -27.88
CA SER A 144 -6.19 18.10 -28.20
C SER A 144 -5.40 19.37 -27.83
N PRO A 145 -4.90 20.16 -28.81
CA PRO A 145 -4.19 21.41 -28.54
C PRO A 145 -5.10 22.57 -28.09
N THR A 146 -6.43 22.43 -28.22
CA THR A 146 -7.40 23.52 -28.01
C THR A 146 -8.35 23.31 -26.83
N ARG A 147 -8.30 22.15 -26.15
CA ARG A 147 -9.14 21.87 -24.98
C ARG A 147 -8.25 21.79 -23.75
N SER A 148 -8.53 22.58 -22.72
CA SER A 148 -7.77 22.61 -21.47
C SER A 148 -7.55 21.19 -20.94
N VAL A 149 -6.33 20.66 -21.08
CA VAL A 149 -5.91 19.33 -20.58
C VAL A 149 -6.09 19.19 -19.05
N ALA A 150 -6.36 20.30 -18.35
CA ALA A 150 -6.72 20.39 -16.94
C ALA A 150 -7.91 19.51 -16.48
N ARG A 151 -8.76 19.05 -17.41
CA ARG A 151 -9.87 18.13 -17.10
C ARG A 151 -9.47 16.65 -17.06
N CYS A 152 -8.27 16.32 -17.50
CA CYS A 152 -7.69 14.99 -17.37
C CYS A 152 -6.59 15.05 -16.29
N SER A 153 -6.92 14.79 -15.02
CA SER A 153 -5.92 14.55 -13.96
C SER A 153 -5.73 13.05 -13.76
N PRO A 154 -4.51 12.48 -13.61
CA PRO A 154 -4.34 11.05 -13.40
C PRO A 154 -4.33 10.72 -11.91
N ILE A 155 -4.73 9.48 -11.61
CA ILE A 155 -4.81 8.84 -10.29
C ILE A 155 -6.01 9.31 -9.47
N THR A 156 -7.13 8.66 -9.73
CA THR A 156 -8.23 8.54 -8.76
C THR A 156 -8.21 7.07 -8.30
N VAL A 157 -8.59 6.83 -7.05
CA VAL A 157 -8.50 5.55 -6.36
C VAL A 157 -9.78 5.41 -5.50
N TRP A 158 -10.70 4.46 -5.79
CA TRP A 158 -12.00 4.24 -5.10
C TRP A 158 -12.59 2.80 -5.18
N LEU A 159 -12.69 2.19 -3.99
CA LEU A 159 -13.10 0.84 -3.53
C LEU A 159 -12.78 0.91 -2.02
N LEU A 160 -13.67 0.42 -1.17
CA LEU A 160 -13.60 0.63 0.28
C LEU A 160 -13.04 -0.64 0.95
N VAL A 161 -11.73 -0.76 1.15
CA VAL A 161 -11.10 -1.95 1.77
C VAL A 161 -10.56 -1.61 3.15
N ARG A 162 -10.93 -2.30 4.24
CA ARG A 162 -10.44 -2.00 5.59
C ARG A 162 -8.97 -2.41 5.78
N THR A 163 -8.15 -1.52 6.32
CA THR A 163 -6.84 -1.81 6.87
C THR A 163 -6.98 -2.34 8.28
N ARG A 164 -6.10 -3.26 8.62
CA ARG A 164 -5.62 -3.43 9.99
C ARG A 164 -4.19 -2.90 10.00
N THR A 165 -4.00 -1.58 9.97
CA THR A 165 -2.66 -0.99 9.83
C THR A 165 -1.83 -1.10 11.10
N PHE A 166 -0.61 -1.56 10.89
CA PHE A 166 0.56 -1.42 11.75
C PHE A 166 1.16 -0.04 11.45
N ALA A 167 1.13 0.89 12.41
CA ALA A 167 1.81 2.19 12.31
C ALA A 167 2.47 2.55 13.66
N PRO A 168 3.75 3.00 13.69
CA PRO A 168 4.39 3.44 14.92
C PRO A 168 3.75 4.75 15.40
N THR A 169 3.16 4.70 16.59
CA THR A 169 2.34 5.79 17.13
C THR A 169 3.15 7.06 17.46
N ARG A 170 2.83 8.20 16.83
CA ARG A 170 2.89 9.52 17.49
C ARG A 170 1.49 9.91 17.94
N SER A 171 1.28 9.91 19.26
CA SER A 171 0.00 10.27 19.88
C SER A 171 -0.34 11.74 19.65
N ARG A 172 -1.51 12.02 19.06
CA ARG A 172 -2.22 13.29 19.23
C ARG A 172 -3.55 13.01 19.94
N PRO A 173 -3.94 13.80 20.96
CA PRO A 173 -5.24 13.63 21.60
C PRO A 173 -6.36 14.12 20.67
N SER A 174 -7.45 13.37 20.59
CA SER A 174 -8.68 13.78 19.92
C SER A 174 -9.50 14.72 20.83
N PRO A 175 -10.25 15.71 20.29
CA PRO A 175 -11.03 16.66 21.10
C PRO A 175 -12.39 16.10 21.59
N TRP A 176 -12.75 14.87 21.22
CA TRP A 176 -14.07 14.32 21.50
C TRP A 176 -13.92 13.09 22.40
N GLY A 177 -14.30 13.26 23.66
CA GLY A 177 -14.32 12.22 24.67
C GLY A 177 -15.47 11.25 24.42
N THR A 178 -15.15 10.08 23.88
CA THR A 178 -15.96 8.87 24.00
C THR A 178 -15.01 7.69 24.16
N THR A 179 -14.92 7.19 25.39
CA THR A 179 -14.31 5.90 25.72
C THR A 179 -15.21 4.78 25.20
N SER A 180 -14.97 4.33 23.97
CA SER A 180 -15.30 2.95 23.58
C SER A 180 -14.02 2.12 23.74
N GLY A 181 -14.04 1.24 24.74
CA GLY A 181 -12.97 0.26 24.95
C GLY A 181 -12.98 -0.74 23.81
N PHE A 182 -12.13 -0.52 22.81
CA PHE A 182 -11.77 -1.54 21.83
C PHE A 182 -10.24 -1.54 21.70
N SER A 183 -9.63 -2.61 22.20
CA SER A 183 -8.18 -2.82 22.18
C SER A 183 -7.66 -2.73 20.75
N ARG A 184 -6.92 -1.67 20.44
CA ARG A 184 -6.14 -1.53 19.21
C ARG A 184 -5.01 -2.56 19.24
N SER A 185 -5.19 -3.68 18.53
CA SER A 185 -4.10 -4.60 18.22
C SER A 185 -3.08 -3.86 17.35
N LYS A 186 -1.87 -3.64 17.88
CA LYS A 186 -0.74 -2.96 17.22
C LYS A 186 0.22 -3.93 16.52
N HIS A 187 -0.21 -5.15 16.17
CA HIS A 187 0.72 -6.22 15.76
C HIS A 187 0.35 -6.90 14.43
N PRO A 188 1.35 -7.30 13.62
CA PRO A 188 1.14 -8.02 12.34
C PRO A 188 0.46 -9.39 12.54
N SER A 189 0.42 -9.88 13.79
CA SER A 189 -0.14 -11.18 14.17
C SER A 189 -1.63 -11.32 13.88
N SER A 190 -2.41 -10.24 13.99
CA SER A 190 -3.85 -10.32 13.76
C SER A 190 -4.27 -10.39 12.29
N PHE A 191 -3.32 -10.27 11.35
CA PHE A 191 -3.57 -10.28 9.91
C PHE A 191 -3.33 -11.67 9.31
N VAL A 192 -2.13 -12.22 9.51
CA VAL A 192 -1.77 -13.54 8.96
C VAL A 192 -2.57 -14.67 9.65
N SER A 193 -3.02 -14.50 10.90
CA SER A 193 -3.96 -15.46 11.50
C SER A 193 -5.34 -15.48 10.81
N SER A 194 -5.77 -14.38 10.19
CA SER A 194 -7.09 -14.28 9.56
C SER A 194 -7.13 -14.67 8.08
N ILE A 195 -5.98 -14.74 7.41
CA ILE A 195 -5.85 -15.27 6.04
C ILE A 195 -5.69 -16.77 6.11
#